data_AF-A0A7C2IZ11-F1
#
_entry.id   AF-A0A7C2IZ11-F1
#
_cell.length_a   1.000
_cell.length_b   1.000
_cell.length_c   1.000
_cell.angle_alpha   90.00
_cell.angle_beta   90.00
_cell.angle_gamma   90.00
#
_symmetry.space_group_name_H-M   'P 1'
#
loop_
_entity.id
_entity.type
_entity.pdbx_description
1 polymer ?
#
loop_
_entity_poly.entity_id
_entity_poly.type
_entity_poly.pdbx_seq_one_letter_code
_entity_poly.pdbx_strand_id
1 'polypeptide(L)'
;MVRSLLYILVGLLVIVFLRAAVGLIGRAVAQLFEPESQGGRASNVELKKDPVCGIYVSSETKVRKTVGGKEYYFCSESCRDRFQG
;
A
#
# COMPACT_ATOMS: atom_id res chain seq x y z
N MET A 1 -50.97 -7.09 -12.60
CA MET A 1 -50.00 -6.00 -12.40
C MET A 1 -49.39 -6.03 -11.01
N VAL A 2 -50.17 -5.94 -9.92
CA VAL A 2 -49.66 -5.97 -8.52
C VAL A 2 -48.90 -7.26 -8.17
N ARG A 3 -49.41 -8.44 -8.56
CA ARG A 3 -48.74 -9.73 -8.32
C ARG A 3 -47.35 -9.80 -8.96
N SER A 4 -47.23 -9.38 -10.23
CA SER A 4 -45.95 -9.33 -10.95
C SER A 4 -44.96 -8.35 -10.30
N LEU A 5 -45.44 -7.19 -9.85
CA LEU A 5 -44.63 -6.22 -9.10
C LEU A 5 -44.11 -6.80 -7.77
N LEU A 6 -44.95 -7.58 -7.07
CA LEU A 6 -44.60 -8.22 -5.81
C LEU A 6 -43.51 -9.30 -6.02
N TYR A 7 -43.58 -10.09 -7.09
CA TYR A 7 -42.53 -11.07 -7.42
C TYR A 7 -41.20 -10.41 -7.79
N ILE A 8 -41.21 -9.30 -8.53
CA ILE A 8 -39.98 -8.55 -8.86
C ILE A 8 -39.36 -7.97 -7.59
N LEU A 9 -40.16 -7.38 -6.70
CA LEU A 9 -39.70 -6.85 -5.42
C LEU A 9 -39.05 -7.94 -4.56
N VAL A 10 -39.71 -9.10 -4.44
CA VAL A 10 -39.19 -10.25 -3.68
C VAL A 10 -37.91 -10.79 -4.33
N GLY A 11 -37.87 -10.89 -5.66
CA GLY A 11 -36.67 -11.32 -6.39
C GLY A 11 -35.48 -10.39 -6.14
N LEU A 12 -35.70 -9.06 -6.18
CA LEU A 12 -34.65 -8.08 -5.88
C LEU A 12 -34.18 -8.18 -4.42
N LEU A 13 -35.09 -8.34 -3.47
CA LEU A 13 -34.74 -8.53 -2.06
C LEU A 13 -33.92 -9.81 -1.85
N VAL A 14 -34.29 -10.91 -2.51
CA VAL A 14 -33.53 -12.17 -2.47
C VAL A 14 -32.15 -12.00 -3.09
N ILE A 15 -32.02 -11.30 -4.23
CA ILE A 15 -30.72 -11.05 -4.87
C ILE A 15 -29.81 -10.22 -3.95
N VAL A 16 -30.32 -9.17 -3.32
CA VAL A 16 -29.56 -8.34 -2.37
C VAL A 16 -29.12 -9.17 -1.17
N PHE A 17 -30.03 -9.98 -0.63
CA PHE A 17 -29.74 -10.86 0.49
C PHE A 17 -28.68 -11.92 0.15
N LEU A 18 -28.78 -12.55 -1.03
CA LEU A 18 -27.79 -13.51 -1.52
C LEU A 18 -26.42 -12.86 -1.73
N ARG A 19 -26.37 -11.65 -2.30
CA ARG A 19 -25.12 -10.89 -2.47
C ARG A 19 -24.50 -10.53 -1.13
N ALA A 20 -25.31 -10.11 -0.16
CA ALA A 20 -24.85 -9.80 1.19
C ALA A 20 -24.33 -11.05 1.92
N ALA A 21 -25.03 -12.17 1.82
CA ALA A 21 -24.63 -13.44 2.42
C ALA A 21 -23.32 -13.99 1.80
N VAL A 22 -23.20 -13.99 0.47
CA VAL A 22 -21.97 -14.39 -0.23
C VAL A 22 -20.81 -13.45 0.13
N GLY A 23 -21.06 -12.15 0.25
CA GLY A 23 -20.05 -11.19 0.71
C GLY A 23 -19.60 -11.43 2.15
N LEU A 24 -20.54 -11.76 3.06
CA LEU A 24 -20.25 -12.05 4.46
C LEU A 24 -19.48 -13.36 4.63
N ILE A 25 -19.89 -14.42 3.93
CA ILE A 25 -19.20 -15.72 3.92
C ILE A 25 -17.82 -15.57 3.27
N GLY A 26 -17.72 -14.86 2.15
CA GLY A 26 -16.44 -14.59 1.49
C GLY A 26 -15.45 -13.84 2.39
N ARG A 27 -15.93 -12.86 3.17
CA ARG A 27 -15.09 -12.17 4.17
C ARG A 27 -14.67 -13.09 5.31
N ALA A 28 -15.58 -13.91 5.84
CA ALA A 28 -15.26 -14.85 6.91
C ALA A 28 -14.27 -15.93 6.46
N VAL A 29 -14.40 -16.43 5.23
CA VAL A 29 -13.47 -17.40 4.63
C VAL A 29 -12.12 -16.74 4.34
N ALA A 30 -12.11 -15.51 3.83
CA ALA A 30 -10.86 -14.75 3.62
C ALA A 30 -10.07 -14.56 4.93
N GLN A 31 -10.75 -14.40 6.07
CA GLN A 31 -10.10 -14.31 7.39
C GLN A 31 -9.47 -15.62 7.87
N LEU A 32 -9.98 -16.77 7.43
CA LEU A 32 -9.42 -18.08 7.76
C LEU A 32 -8.31 -18.48 6.78
N PHE A 33 -8.39 -18.00 5.54
CA PHE A 33 -7.34 -18.09 4.53
C PHE A 33 -6.55 -16.80 4.44
N GLU A 34 -6.24 -16.17 5.58
CA GLU A 34 -5.21 -15.14 5.60
C GLU A 34 -3.85 -15.84 5.44
N PRO A 35 -3.19 -15.76 4.26
CA PRO A 35 -1.74 -15.78 4.30
C PRO A 35 -1.35 -14.64 5.24
N GLU A 36 -0.29 -14.84 5.99
CA GLU A 36 0.27 -13.86 6.90
C GLU A 36 0.76 -12.61 6.14
N SER A 37 -0.16 -11.84 5.55
CA SER A 37 0.09 -10.50 5.10
C SER A 37 -0.02 -9.64 6.35
N GLN A 38 1.01 -9.79 7.18
CA GLN A 38 1.46 -8.76 8.09
C GLN A 38 1.26 -7.43 7.33
N GLY A 39 0.32 -6.61 7.77
CA GLY A 39 0.52 -5.86 9.01
C GLY A 39 1.90 -5.19 9.17
N GLY A 40 2.80 -5.26 8.20
CA GLY A 40 3.91 -4.35 8.08
C GLY A 40 3.28 -3.05 7.67
N ARG A 41 3.27 -2.06 8.58
CA ARG A 41 3.25 -0.66 8.15
C ARG A 41 4.17 -0.61 6.93
N ALA A 42 3.62 -0.34 5.76
CA ALA A 42 4.39 0.34 4.73
C ALA A 42 4.74 1.67 5.40
N SER A 43 5.78 1.64 6.25
CA SER A 43 6.47 2.82 6.67
C SER A 43 6.73 3.50 5.35
N ASN A 44 6.17 4.70 5.20
CA ASN A 44 6.33 5.52 4.03
C ASN A 44 7.79 6.01 4.04
N VAL A 45 8.70 5.06 3.94
CA VAL A 45 10.14 5.26 3.94
C VAL A 45 10.40 5.72 2.52
N GLU A 46 10.34 7.03 2.35
CA GLU A 46 10.63 7.64 1.07
C GLU A 46 12.06 7.26 0.69
N LEU A 47 12.21 6.50 -0.40
CA LEU A 47 13.52 6.10 -0.90
C LEU A 47 14.08 7.22 -1.78
N LYS A 48 15.29 7.66 -1.45
CA LYS A 48 16.06 8.65 -2.21
C LYS A 48 17.19 7.94 -2.93
N LYS A 49 17.50 8.40 -4.14
CA LYS A 49 18.58 7.84 -4.95
C LYS A 49 19.91 8.48 -4.57
N ASP A 50 20.91 7.67 -4.26
CA ASP A 50 22.29 8.12 -4.08
C ASP A 50 22.85 8.64 -5.42
N PRO A 51 23.33 9.89 -5.50
CA PRO A 51 23.82 10.49 -6.75
C PRO A 51 25.18 9.95 -7.21
N VAL A 52 25.94 9.24 -6.36
CA VAL A 52 27.26 8.69 -6.67
C VAL A 52 27.17 7.27 -7.19
N CYS A 53 26.47 6.39 -6.48
CA CYS A 53 26.38 4.96 -6.86
C CYS A 53 25.03 4.56 -7.48
N GLY A 54 23.99 5.39 -7.35
CA GLY A 54 22.67 5.15 -7.95
C GLY A 54 21.76 4.20 -7.16
N ILE A 55 22.19 3.73 -5.99
CA ILE A 55 21.38 2.88 -5.10
C ILE A 55 20.30 3.70 -4.41
N TYR A 56 19.13 3.09 -4.21
CA TYR A 56 18.06 3.69 -3.42
C TYR A 56 18.30 3.47 -1.92
N VAL A 57 18.29 4.57 -1.17
CA VAL A 57 18.50 4.61 0.27
C VAL A 57 17.28 5.21 0.95
N SER A 58 17.01 4.80 2.19
CA SER A 58 15.98 5.45 3.00
C SER A 58 16.29 6.94 3.19
N SER A 59 15.28 7.79 3.09
CA SER A 59 15.35 9.21 3.50
C SER A 59 15.68 9.38 4.99
N GLU A 60 15.51 8.34 5.80
CA GLU A 60 15.93 8.30 7.21
C GLU A 60 17.41 7.95 7.38
N THR A 61 18.17 7.78 6.28
CA THR A 61 19.61 7.53 6.36
C THR A 61 20.33 8.68 7.06
N LYS A 62 21.28 8.33 7.93
CA LYS A 62 22.12 9.32 8.63
C LYS A 62 23.13 9.98 7.70
N VAL A 63 23.45 9.36 6.57
CA VAL A 63 24.46 9.85 5.63
C VAL A 63 23.81 10.76 4.60
N ARG A 64 23.81 12.06 4.89
CA ARG A 64 23.25 13.11 4.03
C ARG A 64 24.14 14.34 3.99
N LYS A 65 24.02 15.15 2.93
CA LYS A 65 24.77 16.39 2.73
C LYS A 65 23.88 17.43 2.07
N THR A 66 23.90 18.65 2.58
CA THR A 66 23.17 19.78 1.99
C THR A 66 24.12 20.62 1.16
N VAL A 67 23.80 20.82 -0.12
CA VAL A 67 24.59 21.65 -1.05
C VAL A 67 23.66 22.55 -1.83
N GLY A 68 23.94 23.87 -1.85
CA GLY A 68 23.12 24.84 -2.58
C GLY A 68 21.64 24.87 -2.17
N GLY A 69 21.33 24.52 -0.91
CA GLY A 69 19.97 24.44 -0.39
C GLY A 69 19.23 23.12 -0.69
N LYS A 70 19.87 22.15 -1.34
CA LYS A 70 19.31 20.82 -1.61
C LYS A 70 19.96 19.75 -0.74
N GLU A 71 19.14 18.91 -0.12
CA GLU A 71 19.61 17.75 0.66
C GLU A 71 19.79 16.52 -0.25
N TYR A 72 20.97 15.92 -0.17
CA TYR A 72 21.35 14.69 -0.86
C TYR A 72 21.58 13.57 0.15
N TYR A 73 21.19 12.35 -0.20
CA TYR A 73 21.27 11.16 0.65
C TYR A 73 22.19 10.14 0.01
N PHE A 74 22.98 9.45 0.83
CA PHE A 74 24.03 8.54 0.38
C PHE A 74 23.91 7.17 1.07
N CYS A 75 24.39 6.13 0.39
CA CYS A 75 24.41 4.77 0.93
C CYS A 75 25.53 4.56 1.95
N SER A 76 26.60 5.35 1.86
CA SER A 76 27.76 5.28 2.73
C SER A 76 28.49 6.61 2.81
N GLU A 77 29.30 6.79 3.86
CA GLU A 77 30.14 7.99 4.00
C GLU A 77 31.10 8.16 2.82
N SER A 78 31.63 7.05 2.28
CA SER A 78 32.48 7.09 1.09
C SER A 78 31.75 7.69 -0.12
N CYS A 79 30.46 7.41 -0.32
CA CYS A 79 29.68 8.04 -1.39
C CYS A 79 29.45 9.53 -1.12
N ARG A 80 29.19 9.92 0.13
CA ARG A 80 29.09 11.33 0.53
C ARG A 80 30.39 12.11 0.27
N ASP A 81 31.54 11.51 0.57
CA ASP A 81 32.83 12.17 0.45
C ASP A 81 33.28 12.27 -1.02
N ARG A 82 32.90 11.29 -1.84
CA ARG A 82 33.10 11.33 -3.31
C ARG A 82 32.14 12.28 -4.04
N PHE A 83 31.12 12.78 -3.36
CA PHE A 83 30.14 13.68 -3.94
C PHE A 83 30.73 15.09 -4.11
N GLN A 84 31.03 15.45 -5.36
CA GLN A 84 31.62 16.73 -5.77
C GLN A 84 30.58 17.85 -6.01
N GLY A 85 29.39 17.72 -5.41
CA GLY A 85 28.29 18.68 -5.59
C GLY A 85 28.58 20.07 -5.08
#